data_AF-A0A416QZD5-F1
#
_entry.id   AF-A0A416QZD5-F1
#
_cell.length_a   1.000
_cell.length_b   1.000
_cell.length_c   1.000
_cell.angle_alpha   90.00
_cell.angle_beta   90.00
_cell.angle_gamma   90.00
#
_symmetry.space_group_name_H-M   'P 1'
#
loop_
_entity.id
_entity.type
_entity.pdbx_description
1 polymer ?
#
loop_
_entity_poly.entity_id
_entity_poly.type
_entity_poly.pdbx_seq_one_letter_code
_entity_poly.pdbx_strand_id
1 'polypeptide(L)'
;METMVRIAAVGLTAAVLGTVLKKSAPELALLLVVAAGVWILTLTLDGLGAVAALMEELAGVSGLSEELLEPVAKTVALSILTRLTAEICRSAGESGLASFVEVGGTVAALVVALPLMRAVAVLMAEMLT
;
A
#
# COMPACT_ATOMS: atom_id res chain seq x y z
N MET A 1 6.55 5.13 -18.36
CA MET A 1 7.71 4.26 -18.68
C MET A 1 8.92 4.58 -17.82
N GLU A 2 9.29 5.85 -17.65
CA GLU A 2 10.47 6.25 -16.85
C GLU A 2 10.46 5.75 -15.40
N THR A 3 9.32 5.82 -14.70
CA THR A 3 9.19 5.34 -13.31
C THR A 3 9.49 3.85 -13.18
N MET A 4 8.97 3.03 -14.11
CA MET A 4 9.19 1.57 -14.08
C MET A 4 10.66 1.22 -14.31
N VAL A 5 11.35 1.98 -15.16
CA VAL A 5 12.81 1.83 -15.36
C VAL A 5 13.57 2.19 -14.08
N ARG A 6 13.21 3.29 -13.39
CA ARG A 6 13.83 3.66 -12.11
C ARG A 6 13.59 2.61 -11.03
N ILE A 7 12.36 2.09 -10.91
CA ILE A 7 12.01 1.02 -9.97
C ILE A 7 12.83 -0.23 -10.27
N ALA A 8 12.91 -0.65 -11.52
CA ALA A 8 13.70 -1.82 -11.93
C ALA A 8 15.19 -1.64 -11.62
N ALA A 9 15.75 -0.45 -11.89
CA ALA A 9 17.15 -0.14 -11.61
C ALA A 9 17.47 -0.17 -10.10
N VAL A 10 16.62 0.45 -9.27
CA VAL A 10 16.79 0.43 -7.81
C VAL A 10 16.61 -0.99 -7.26
N GLY A 11 15.58 -1.70 -7.72
CA GLY A 11 15.31 -3.08 -7.28
C GLY A 11 16.45 -4.05 -7.62
N LEU A 12 16.97 -3.98 -8.85
CA LEU A 12 18.07 -4.85 -9.28
C LEU A 12 19.37 -4.54 -8.53
N THR A 13 19.71 -3.25 -8.38
CA THR A 13 20.94 -2.86 -7.66
C THR A 13 20.85 -3.23 -6.19
N ALA A 14 19.72 -2.98 -5.54
CA ALA A 14 19.49 -3.35 -4.14
C ALA A 14 19.51 -4.88 -3.95
N ALA A 15 18.92 -5.65 -4.86
CA ALA A 15 18.96 -7.11 -4.78
C ALA A 15 20.39 -7.65 -4.89
N VAL A 16 21.17 -7.21 -5.88
CA VAL A 16 22.55 -7.66 -6.07
C VAL A 16 23.42 -7.28 -4.87
N LEU A 17 23.41 -6.01 -4.46
CA LEU A 17 24.18 -5.54 -3.29
C LEU A 17 23.73 -6.26 -2.01
N GLY A 18 22.42 -6.42 -1.82
CA GLY A 18 21.85 -7.12 -0.68
C GLY A 18 22.35 -8.56 -0.57
N THR A 19 22.39 -9.31 -1.68
CA THR A 19 22.93 -10.69 -1.66
C THR A 19 24.41 -10.76 -1.29
N VAL A 20 25.21 -9.78 -1.71
CA VAL A 20 26.64 -9.70 -1.37
C VAL A 20 26.82 -9.34 0.10
N LEU A 21 26.11 -8.31 0.59
CA LEU A 21 26.20 -7.86 1.98
C LEU A 21 25.69 -8.92 2.97
N LYS A 22 24.69 -9.72 2.60
CA LYS A 22 24.11 -10.74 3.48
C LYS A 22 25.13 -11.78 3.98
N LYS A 23 26.24 -11.99 3.25
CA LYS A 23 27.33 -12.88 3.67
C LYS A 23 28.26 -12.29 4.73
N SER A 24 28.40 -10.96 4.76
CA SER A 24 29.40 -10.27 5.59
C SER A 24 28.80 -9.39 6.68
N ALA A 25 27.64 -8.80 6.42
CA ALA A 25 26.92 -7.86 7.31
C ALA A 25 25.41 -7.95 7.04
N PRO A 26 24.70 -8.95 7.63
CA PRO A 26 23.27 -9.16 7.38
C PRO A 26 22.39 -7.98 7.82
N GLU A 27 22.80 -7.24 8.86
CA GLU A 27 22.11 -6.04 9.34
C GLU A 27 22.11 -4.91 8.29
N LEU A 28 23.24 -4.71 7.60
CA LEU A 28 23.34 -3.73 6.52
C LEU A 28 22.55 -4.15 5.28
N ALA A 29 22.49 -5.46 5.00
CA ALA A 29 21.66 -5.99 3.93
C ALA A 29 20.16 -5.72 4.18
N LEU A 30 19.70 -5.88 5.43
CA LEU A 30 18.34 -5.54 5.82
C LEU A 30 18.07 -4.04 5.64
N LEU A 31 18.97 -3.18 6.15
CA LEU A 31 18.83 -1.73 6.05
C LEU A 31 18.77 -1.26 4.59
N LEU A 32 19.56 -1.88 3.72
CA LEU A 32 19.59 -1.61 2.28
C LEU A 32 18.26 -1.99 1.60
N VAL A 33 17.67 -3.15 1.93
CA VAL A 33 16.37 -3.57 1.39
C VAL A 33 15.27 -2.61 1.85
N VAL A 34 15.27 -2.22 3.12
CA VAL A 34 14.31 -1.24 3.66
C VAL A 34 14.44 0.10 2.92
N ALA A 35 15.66 0.62 2.79
CA ALA A 35 15.93 1.88 2.10
C ALA A 35 15.50 1.84 0.62
N ALA A 36 15.81 0.76 -0.09
CA ALA A 36 15.40 0.56 -1.47
C ALA A 36 13.87 0.45 -1.61
N GLY A 37 13.21 -0.28 -0.70
CA GLY A 37 11.75 -0.40 -0.67
C GLY A 37 11.06 0.95 -0.44
N VAL A 38 11.56 1.75 0.51
CA VAL A 38 11.04 3.09 0.77
C VAL A 38 11.25 4.01 -0.44
N TRP A 39 12.41 3.96 -1.09
CA TRP A 39 12.67 4.75 -2.30
C TRP A 39 11.75 4.32 -3.46
N ILE A 40 11.58 3.01 -3.69
CA ILE A 40 10.65 2.52 -4.71
C ILE A 40 9.24 3.02 -4.41
N LEU A 41 8.83 3.02 -3.14
CA LEU A 41 7.52 3.52 -2.75
C LEU A 41 7.36 5.02 -3.03
N THR A 42 8.35 5.85 -2.73
CA THR A 42 8.29 7.30 -3.03
C THR A 42 8.18 7.57 -4.52
N LEU A 43 8.83 6.78 -5.37
CA LEU A 43 8.69 6.87 -6.84
C LEU A 43 7.27 6.56 -7.34
N THR A 44 6.48 5.81 -6.56
CA THR A 44 5.10 5.45 -6.91
C THR A 44 4.05 6.41 -6.34
N LEU A 45 4.41 7.28 -5.39
CA LEU A 45 3.48 8.21 -4.74
C LEU A 45 2.85 9.19 -5.73
N ASP A 46 3.60 9.66 -6.74
CA ASP A 46 3.07 10.57 -7.77
C ASP A 46 1.91 9.93 -8.54
N GLY A 47 2.03 8.63 -8.85
CA GLY A 47 0.96 7.87 -9.51
C GLY A 47 -0.27 7.71 -8.62
N LEU A 48 -0.07 7.52 -7.32
CA LEU A 48 -1.16 7.44 -6.35
C LEU A 48 -1.88 8.80 -6.21
N GLY A 49 -1.13 9.91 -6.24
CA GLY A 49 -1.69 11.26 -6.23
C GLY A 49 -2.55 11.55 -7.46
N ALA A 50 -2.12 11.11 -8.65
CA ALA A 50 -2.93 11.24 -9.87
C ALA A 50 -4.25 10.45 -9.78
N VAL A 51 -4.22 9.25 -9.19
CA VAL A 51 -5.44 8.46 -8.96
C VAL A 51 -6.37 9.15 -7.96
N ALA A 52 -5.82 9.72 -6.88
CA ALA A 52 -6.61 10.46 -5.88
C ALA A 52 -7.26 11.71 -6.49
N ALA A 53 -6.51 12.49 -7.28
CA ALA A 53 -7.03 13.67 -7.98
C ALA A 53 -8.14 13.30 -8.97
N LEU A 54 -7.97 12.20 -9.72
CA LEU A 54 -9.00 11.69 -10.63
C LEU A 54 -10.24 11.26 -9.85
N MET A 55 -10.09 10.57 -8.72
CA MET A 55 -11.22 10.19 -7.87
C MET A 55 -12.00 11.41 -7.37
N GLU A 56 -11.30 12.46 -6.94
CA GLU A 56 -11.89 13.72 -6.47
C GLU A 56 -12.63 14.47 -7.60
N GLU A 57 -12.04 14.52 -8.79
CA GLU A 57 -12.68 15.06 -10.00
C GLU A 57 -13.96 14.29 -10.34
N LEU A 58 -13.91 12.95 -10.35
CA LEU A 58 -15.08 12.11 -10.61
C LEU A 58 -16.18 12.34 -9.57
N ALA A 59 -15.82 12.48 -8.28
CA ALA A 59 -16.82 12.72 -7.24
C ALA A 59 -17.51 14.07 -7.38
N GLY A 60 -16.77 15.12 -7.76
CA GLY A 60 -17.33 16.43 -8.07
C GLY A 60 -18.32 16.41 -9.23
N VAL A 61 -18.09 15.55 -10.24
CA VAL A 61 -18.98 15.42 -11.41
C VAL A 61 -20.19 14.53 -11.13
N SER A 62 -20.03 13.46 -10.36
CA SER A 62 -21.10 12.48 -10.10
C SER A 62 -21.96 12.80 -8.87
N GLY A 63 -21.61 13.83 -8.10
CA GLY A 63 -22.25 14.13 -6.80
C GLY A 63 -21.98 13.06 -5.73
N LEU A 64 -20.90 12.28 -5.87
CA LEU A 64 -20.49 11.32 -4.85
C LEU A 64 -19.96 12.11 -3.64
N SER A 65 -20.39 11.75 -2.43
CA SER A 65 -19.84 12.39 -1.23
C SER A 65 -18.41 11.93 -0.98
N GLU A 66 -17.58 12.82 -0.42
CA GLU A 66 -16.23 12.50 0.06
C GLU A 66 -16.20 11.28 1.01
N GLU A 67 -17.30 11.03 1.73
CA GLU A 67 -17.44 9.89 2.66
C GLU A 67 -17.38 8.53 1.95
N LEU A 68 -17.59 8.47 0.62
CA LEU A 68 -17.43 7.25 -0.18
C LEU A 68 -16.00 7.08 -0.72
N LEU A 69 -15.29 8.17 -0.97
CA LEU A 69 -13.91 8.13 -1.46
C LEU A 69 -12.89 7.86 -0.36
N GLU A 70 -13.13 8.40 0.83
CA GLU A 70 -12.21 8.28 1.97
C GLU A 70 -11.92 6.81 2.35
N PRO A 71 -12.90 5.88 2.43
CA PRO A 71 -12.64 4.46 2.68
C PRO A 71 -11.77 3.80 1.61
N VAL A 72 -11.93 4.18 0.34
CA VAL A 72 -11.14 3.63 -0.77
C VAL A 72 -9.68 4.02 -0.62
N ALA A 73 -9.42 5.32 -0.41
CA ALA A 73 -8.07 5.83 -0.20
C ALA A 73 -7.39 5.20 1.03
N LYS A 74 -8.11 5.10 2.16
CA LYS A 74 -7.62 4.45 3.39
C LYS A 74 -7.28 2.97 3.17
N THR A 75 -8.07 2.26 2.37
CA THR A 75 -7.81 0.84 2.06
C THR A 75 -6.53 0.66 1.25
N VAL A 76 -6.27 1.53 0.27
CA VAL A 76 -5.02 1.51 -0.51
C VAL A 76 -3.82 1.80 0.39
N ALA A 77 -3.91 2.83 1.25
CA ALA A 77 -2.86 3.16 2.21
C ALA A 77 -2.56 2.00 3.17
N LEU A 78 -3.60 1.36 3.70
CA LEU A 78 -3.45 0.16 4.54
C LEU A 78 -2.77 -0.98 3.79
N SER A 79 -3.18 -1.27 2.54
CA SER A 79 -2.56 -2.33 1.74
C SER A 79 -1.06 -2.13 1.55
N ILE A 80 -0.65 -0.91 1.24
CA ILE A 80 0.76 -0.53 1.08
C ILE A 80 1.52 -0.73 2.40
N LEU A 81 1.00 -0.17 3.50
CA LEU A 81 1.66 -0.23 4.80
C LEU A 81 1.79 -1.67 5.31
N THR A 82 0.73 -2.46 5.17
CA THR A 82 0.71 -3.88 5.55
C THR A 82 1.74 -4.68 4.76
N ARG A 83 1.76 -4.54 3.43
CA ARG A 83 2.70 -5.28 2.57
C ARG A 83 4.15 -4.87 2.83
N LEU A 84 4.40 -3.57 2.97
CA LEU A 84 5.74 -3.05 3.26
C LEU A 84 6.24 -3.60 4.60
N THR A 85 5.42 -3.50 5.65
CA THR A 85 5.79 -3.96 6.99
C THR A 85 6.02 -5.47 7.02
N ALA A 86 5.14 -6.25 6.39
CA ALA A 86 5.28 -7.71 6.30
C ALA A 86 6.57 -8.11 5.57
N GLU A 87 6.92 -7.43 4.48
CA GLU A 87 8.14 -7.73 3.73
C GLU A 87 9.41 -7.36 4.48
N ILE A 88 9.39 -6.30 5.27
CA ILE A 88 10.48 -5.93 6.18
C ILE A 88 10.65 -7.01 7.26
N CYS A 89 9.56 -7.48 7.88
CA CYS A 89 9.61 -8.57 8.84
C CYS A 89 10.17 -9.85 8.22
N ARG A 90 9.74 -10.23 7.00
CA ARG A 90 10.30 -11.38 6.26
C ARG A 90 11.78 -11.21 5.97
N SER A 91 12.20 -10.01 5.55
CA SER A 91 13.60 -9.70 5.27
C SER A 91 14.48 -9.80 6.51
N ALA A 92 13.93 -9.53 7.70
CA ALA A 92 14.59 -9.70 9.00
C ALA A 92 14.63 -11.16 9.48
N GLY A 93 13.99 -12.10 8.78
CA GLY A 93 13.85 -13.51 9.18
C GLY A 93 12.58 -13.81 10.00
N GLU A 94 11.78 -12.80 10.31
CA GLU A 94 10.58 -12.88 11.15
C GLU A 94 9.32 -13.12 10.31
N SER A 95 9.26 -14.25 9.59
CA SER A 95 8.11 -14.59 8.74
C SER A 95 6.81 -14.81 9.53
N GLY A 96 6.91 -15.29 10.78
CA GLY A 96 5.75 -15.41 11.66
C GLY A 96 5.12 -14.05 11.99
N LEU A 97 5.95 -13.07 12.35
CA LEU A 97 5.50 -11.69 12.59
C LEU A 97 4.90 -11.05 11.34
N ALA A 98 5.50 -11.30 10.17
CA ALA A 98 4.96 -10.84 8.89
C ALA A 98 3.52 -11.33 8.64
N SER A 99 3.24 -12.60 8.92
CA SER A 99 1.88 -13.16 8.81
C SER A 99 0.90 -12.49 9.76
N PHE A 100 1.30 -12.18 11.01
CA PHE A 100 0.45 -11.45 11.95
C PHE A 100 0.14 -10.03 11.46
N VAL A 101 1.13 -9.35 10.87
CA VAL A 101 0.95 -8.02 10.27
C VAL A 101 -0.06 -8.09 9.11
N GLU A 102 0.04 -9.10 8.23
CA GLU A 102 -0.89 -9.29 7.11
C GLU A 102 -2.34 -9.54 7.58
N VAL A 103 -2.51 -10.35 8.62
CA VAL A 103 -3.82 -10.59 9.24
C VAL A 103 -4.36 -9.29 9.85
N GLY A 104 -3.55 -8.56 10.62
CA GLY A 104 -3.95 -7.29 11.21
C GLY A 104 -4.35 -6.24 10.16
N GLY A 105 -3.60 -6.15 9.07
CA GLY A 105 -3.93 -5.30 7.93
C GLY A 105 -5.24 -5.67 7.24
N THR A 106 -5.51 -6.97 7.09
CA THR A 106 -6.77 -7.48 6.52
C THR A 106 -7.96 -7.09 7.39
N VAL A 107 -7.84 -7.25 8.71
CA VAL A 107 -8.89 -6.85 9.66
C VAL A 107 -9.09 -5.34 9.64
N ALA A 108 -8.02 -4.54 9.61
CA ALA A 108 -8.12 -3.09 9.52
C ALA A 108 -8.80 -2.64 8.21
N ALA A 109 -8.48 -3.27 7.08
CA ALA A 109 -9.13 -3.00 5.80
C ALA A 109 -10.63 -3.32 5.85
N LEU A 110 -11.03 -4.41 6.49
CA LEU A 110 -12.45 -4.73 6.70
C LEU A 110 -13.18 -3.66 7.52
N VAL A 111 -12.56 -3.15 8.59
CA VAL A 111 -13.12 -2.08 9.41
C VAL A 111 -13.30 -0.80 8.60
N VAL A 112 -12.30 -0.44 7.78
CA VAL A 112 -12.37 0.72 6.87
C VAL A 112 -13.45 0.56 5.81
N ALA A 113 -13.79 -0.66 5.39
CA ALA A 113 -14.86 -0.91 4.42
C ALA A 113 -16.28 -0.78 4.99
N LEU A 114 -16.46 -0.79 6.32
CA LEU A 114 -17.78 -0.74 6.96
C LEU A 114 -18.62 0.50 6.62
N PRO A 115 -18.07 1.74 6.60
CA PRO A 115 -18.84 2.93 6.22
C PRO A 115 -19.37 2.83 4.79
N LEU A 116 -18.56 2.30 3.87
CA LEU A 116 -18.94 2.11 2.47
C LEU A 116 -20.09 1.10 2.35
N MET A 117 -20.00 -0.02 3.07
CA MET A 117 -21.08 -1.02 3.16
C MET A 117 -22.38 -0.41 3.69
N ARG A 118 -22.30 0.45 4.72
CA ARG A 118 -23.45 1.15 5.28
C ARG A 118 -24.09 2.10 4.26
N ALA A 119 -23.29 2.87 3.54
CA ALA A 119 -23.78 3.79 2.52
C ALA A 119 -24.53 3.05 1.41
N VAL A 120 -23.98 1.93 0.91
CA VAL A 120 -24.64 1.09 -0.09
C VAL A 120 -25.97 0.52 0.43
N ALA A 121 -26.00 0.03 1.67
CA ALA A 121 -27.23 -0.51 2.27
C ALA A 121 -28.35 0.54 2.39
N VAL A 122 -28.00 1.79 2.74
CA VAL A 122 -28.97 2.91 2.83
C VAL A 122 -29.51 3.25 1.44
N LEU A 123 -28.64 3.41 0.44
CA LEU A 123 -29.06 3.71 -0.94
C LEU A 123 -29.99 2.64 -1.51
N MET A 124 -29.71 1.36 -1.25
CA MET A 124 -30.60 0.27 -1.66
C MET A 124 -31.97 0.31 -0.97
N ALA A 125 -32.02 0.72 0.30
CA ALA A 125 -33.27 0.84 1.04
C ALA A 125 -34.14 1.99 0.50
N GLU A 126 -33.53 3.14 0.16
CA GLU A 126 -34.23 4.29 -0.42
C GLU A 126 -34.81 3.99 -1.81
N MET A 127 -34.15 3.15 -2.61
CA MET A 127 -34.67 2.73 -3.93
C MET A 127 -35.84 1.74 -3.85
N LEU A 128 -36.08 1.14 -2.68
CA LEU A 128 -37.18 0.20 -2.46
C LEU A 128 -38.47 0.88 -1.96
N THR A 129 -38.40 2.16 -1.55
CA THR A 129 -39.51 2.96 -1.01
C THR A 129 -39.94 4.06 -1.98
#